data_AF-A0A920CJF3-F1
#
_entry.id   AF-A0A920CJF3-F1
#
_cell.length_a   1.000
_cell.length_b   1.000
_cell.length_c   1.000
_cell.angle_alpha   90.00
_cell.angle_beta   90.00
_cell.angle_gamma   90.00
#
_symmetry.space_group_name_H-M   'P 1'
#
loop_
_entity.id
_entity.type
_entity.pdbx_description
1 polymer ?
#
loop_
_entity_poly.entity_id
_entity_poly.type
_entity_poly.pdbx_seq_one_letter_code
_entity_poly.pdbx_strand_id
1 'polypeptide(L)'
;MAQVFTPHFTLHVIASNPHPKQTEYRVGRGYEQWDTQVSIRKTQMVYQGKVAGKVVPSFPENTLDVIAVNYAMDLLSKGWGVYAKNKRNVVIVKKISPKQTEDELSEKAEDEVHDFYIDLYPNQVVETMERNRERLDGDLVAFVFDVNIGFNTP
;
A
#
# COMPACT_ATOMS: atom_id res chain seq x y z
N MET A 1 22.64 17.12 2.89
CA MET A 1 21.97 15.96 3.53
C MET A 1 20.48 16.10 3.35
N ALA A 2 19.79 15.08 2.85
CA ALA A 2 18.33 15.12 2.71
C ALA A 2 17.65 15.17 4.09
N GLN A 3 16.82 16.17 4.36
CA GLN A 3 16.28 16.38 5.73
C GLN A 3 14.83 15.90 5.89
N VAL A 4 13.93 16.24 4.97
CA VAL A 4 12.50 15.95 5.13
C VAL A 4 11.88 15.60 3.78
N PHE A 5 11.25 14.43 3.72
CA PHE A 5 10.35 14.06 2.63
C PHE A 5 8.92 14.45 2.99
N THR A 6 8.32 15.32 2.18
CA THR A 6 6.93 15.74 2.31
C THR A 6 6.11 15.03 1.22
N PRO A 7 5.38 13.94 1.56
CA PRO A 7 4.57 13.23 0.59
C PRO A 7 3.36 14.07 0.17
N HIS A 8 3.00 14.05 -1.10
CA HIS A 8 1.76 14.65 -1.62
C HIS A 8 0.77 13.62 -2.15
N PHE A 9 1.23 12.41 -2.43
CA PHE A 9 0.41 11.28 -2.86
C PHE A 9 1.07 10.02 -2.34
N THR A 10 0.28 9.14 -1.72
CA THR A 10 0.78 7.86 -1.21
C THR A 10 -0.15 6.72 -1.57
N LEU A 11 0.45 5.60 -1.96
CA LEU A 11 -0.15 4.28 -1.94
C LEU A 11 0.58 3.41 -0.92
N HIS A 12 -0.12 2.39 -0.44
CA HIS A 12 0.35 1.45 0.57
C HIS A 12 0.34 0.05 -0.02
N VAL A 13 1.31 -0.78 0.36
CA VAL A 13 1.39 -2.19 -0.04
C VAL A 13 1.59 -2.99 1.24
N ILE A 14 0.65 -3.88 1.58
CA ILE A 14 0.80 -4.75 2.75
C ILE A 14 2.03 -5.64 2.53
N ALA A 15 2.91 -5.70 3.51
CA ALA A 15 4.15 -6.45 3.40
C ALA A 15 3.90 -7.93 3.72
N SER A 16 4.45 -8.82 2.90
CA SER A 16 4.32 -10.26 3.11
C SER A 16 5.17 -10.74 4.30
N ASN A 17 4.84 -11.93 4.83
CA ASN A 17 5.75 -12.66 5.72
C ASN A 17 7.14 -12.82 5.04
N PRO A 18 8.25 -12.79 5.80
CA PRO A 18 8.37 -12.85 7.26
C PRO A 18 8.42 -11.48 7.95
N HIS A 19 7.95 -10.40 7.30
CA HIS A 19 7.84 -9.12 8.01
C HIS A 19 6.97 -9.25 9.25
N PRO A 20 7.24 -8.47 10.31
CA PRO A 20 6.35 -8.40 11.47
C PRO A 20 4.92 -8.05 11.07
N LYS A 21 3.93 -8.46 11.88
CA LYS A 21 2.53 -8.04 11.69
C LYS A 21 2.43 -6.52 11.57
N GLN A 22 1.42 -6.06 10.83
CA GLN A 22 1.15 -4.62 10.62
C GLN A 22 2.32 -3.86 9.99
N THR A 23 3.05 -4.55 9.10
CA THR A 23 4.08 -3.96 8.26
C THR A 23 3.52 -3.70 6.87
N GLU A 24 3.80 -2.52 6.34
CA GLU A 24 3.47 -2.16 4.96
C GLU A 24 4.58 -1.31 4.35
N TYR A 25 4.65 -1.28 3.03
CA TYR A 25 5.44 -0.30 2.29
C TYR A 25 4.56 0.90 1.99
N ARG A 26 5.08 2.10 2.23
CA ARG A 26 4.48 3.33 1.73
C ARG A 26 5.25 3.80 0.51
N VAL A 27 4.57 3.80 -0.63
CA VAL A 27 5.09 4.29 -1.90
C VAL A 27 4.53 5.69 -2.10
N GLY A 28 5.39 6.70 -2.13
CA GLY A 28 4.96 8.10 -2.16
C GLY A 28 5.63 8.92 -3.25
N ARG A 29 4.88 9.90 -3.78
CA ARG A 29 5.40 11.02 -4.58
C ARG A 29 5.28 12.31 -3.80
N GLY A 30 6.33 13.13 -3.80
CA GLY A 30 6.35 14.37 -3.05
C GLY A 30 7.62 15.16 -3.30
N TYR A 31 8.01 15.96 -2.33
CA TYR A 31 9.23 16.75 -2.37
C TYR A 31 10.19 16.33 -1.26
N GLU A 32 11.47 16.28 -1.57
CA GLU A 32 12.53 16.12 -0.57
C GLU A 32 13.52 17.29 -0.70
N GLN A 33 13.90 17.86 0.43
CA GLN A 33 14.92 18.90 0.47
C GLN A 33 16.29 18.26 0.40
N TRP A 34 16.99 18.41 -0.73
CA TRP A 34 18.41 18.10 -0.87
C TRP A 34 19.19 19.43 -0.77
N ASP A 35 19.98 19.80 -1.77
CA ASP A 35 20.50 21.19 -1.87
C ASP A 35 19.41 22.15 -2.36
N THR A 36 18.51 21.65 -3.21
CA THR A 36 17.25 22.28 -3.60
C THR A 36 16.08 21.35 -3.29
N GLN A 37 14.87 21.89 -3.35
CA GLN A 37 13.67 21.06 -3.25
C GLN A 37 13.50 20.28 -4.56
N VAL A 38 13.53 18.95 -4.47
CA VAL A 38 13.42 18.06 -5.64
C VAL A 38 12.14 17.24 -5.54
N SER A 39 11.40 17.13 -6.65
CA SER A 39 10.27 16.20 -6.71
C SER A 39 10.79 14.78 -6.86
N ILE A 40 10.40 13.89 -5.95
CA ILE A 40 10.89 12.51 -5.92
C ILE A 40 9.74 11.52 -5.74
N ARG A 41 10.05 10.27 -6.04
CA ARG A 41 9.29 9.11 -5.58
C ARG A 41 10.15 8.30 -4.62
N LYS A 42 9.54 7.74 -3.60
CA LYS A 42 10.25 6.99 -2.57
C LYS A 42 9.37 5.89 -2.00
N THR A 43 9.97 4.73 -1.76
CA THR A 43 9.39 3.67 -0.95
C THR A 43 9.96 3.77 0.46
N GLN A 44 9.11 3.65 1.46
CA GLN A 44 9.49 3.67 2.87
C GLN A 44 8.83 2.52 3.60
N MET A 45 9.54 1.90 4.54
CA MET A 45 8.93 0.93 5.45
C MET A 45 8.01 1.64 6.44
N VAL A 46 6.87 1.03 6.73
CA VAL A 46 5.94 1.45 7.76
C VAL A 46 5.71 0.25 8.67
N TYR A 47 5.96 0.46 9.96
CA TYR A 47 5.69 -0.53 11.00
C TYR A 47 4.64 0.06 11.94
N GLN A 48 3.56 -0.68 12.18
CA GLN A 48 2.49 -0.25 13.09
C GLN A 48 1.99 1.18 12.77
N GLY A 49 1.79 1.45 11.47
CA GLY A 49 1.31 2.75 10.98
C GLY A 49 2.33 3.89 11.04
N LYS A 50 3.60 3.63 11.42
CA LYS A 50 4.66 4.63 11.52
C LYS A 50 5.80 4.36 10.55
N VAL A 51 6.21 5.42 9.83
CA VAL A 51 7.32 5.36 8.88
C VAL A 51 8.65 5.14 9.60
N ALA A 52 9.39 4.10 9.22
CA ALA A 52 10.74 3.85 9.70
C ALA A 52 11.76 4.67 8.88
N GLY A 53 12.07 5.87 9.34
CA GLY A 53 12.81 6.88 8.57
C GLY A 53 14.23 6.49 8.12
N LYS A 54 14.92 5.59 8.82
CA LYS A 54 16.31 5.16 8.50
C LYS A 54 16.41 3.73 7.95
N VAL A 55 15.29 3.04 7.78
CA VAL A 55 15.28 1.65 7.31
C VAL A 55 15.11 1.64 5.80
N VAL A 56 16.04 0.99 5.10
CA VAL A 56 15.92 0.74 3.66
C VAL A 56 14.85 -0.33 3.45
N PRO A 57 13.86 -0.12 2.57
CA PRO A 57 12.88 -1.15 2.24
C PRO A 57 13.56 -2.43 1.77
N SER A 58 13.14 -3.55 2.34
CA SER A 58 13.63 -4.87 1.99
C SER A 58 12.44 -5.73 1.61
N PHE A 59 12.55 -6.45 0.50
CA PHE A 59 11.49 -7.29 -0.04
C PHE A 59 11.86 -8.76 0.15
N PRO A 60 11.04 -9.57 0.82
CA PRO A 60 11.36 -10.98 0.99
C PRO A 60 11.35 -11.71 -0.35
N GLU A 61 12.34 -12.56 -0.58
CA GLU A 61 12.41 -13.42 -1.75
C GLU A 61 11.18 -14.33 -1.83
N ASN A 62 10.77 -14.69 -3.05
CA ASN A 62 9.60 -15.53 -3.34
C ASN A 62 8.24 -14.95 -2.87
N THR A 63 8.17 -13.65 -2.64
CA THR A 63 6.91 -12.93 -2.40
C THR A 63 6.53 -12.05 -3.59
N LEU A 64 5.33 -11.46 -3.56
CA LEU A 64 4.87 -10.53 -4.59
C LEU A 64 5.15 -9.06 -4.22
N ASP A 65 5.86 -8.81 -3.12
CA ASP A 65 6.06 -7.46 -2.57
C ASP A 65 6.74 -6.51 -3.58
N VAL A 66 7.80 -6.98 -4.26
CA VAL A 66 8.49 -6.19 -5.30
C VAL A 66 7.54 -5.82 -6.44
N ILE A 67 6.73 -6.79 -6.89
CA ILE A 67 5.80 -6.59 -7.99
C ILE A 67 4.73 -5.58 -7.58
N ALA A 68 4.15 -5.73 -6.39
CA ALA A 68 3.15 -4.82 -5.85
C ALA A 68 3.69 -3.40 -5.64
N VAL A 69 4.92 -3.25 -5.14
CA VAL A 69 5.56 -1.93 -4.99
C VAL A 69 5.90 -1.28 -6.33
N ASN A 70 6.35 -2.07 -7.32
CA ASN A 70 6.59 -1.54 -8.67
C ASN A 70 5.29 -1.11 -9.34
N TYR A 71 4.21 -1.89 -9.19
CA TYR A 71 2.90 -1.49 -9.68
C TYR A 71 2.38 -0.23 -8.97
N ALA A 72 2.56 -0.11 -7.66
CA ALA A 72 2.24 1.12 -6.92
C ALA A 72 3.06 2.34 -7.40
N MET A 73 4.34 2.15 -7.77
CA MET A 73 5.18 3.21 -8.38
C MET A 73 4.66 3.66 -9.75
N ASP A 74 4.17 2.73 -10.57
CA ASP A 74 3.53 3.03 -11.84
C ASP A 74 2.21 3.79 -11.64
N LEU A 75 1.37 3.35 -10.70
CA LEU A 75 0.15 4.05 -10.33
C LEU A 75 0.41 5.51 -9.89
N LEU A 76 1.44 5.75 -9.07
CA LEU A 76 1.88 7.12 -8.73
C LEU A 76 2.27 7.96 -9.96
N SER A 77 2.83 7.31 -10.99
CA SER A 77 3.17 7.97 -12.26
C SER A 77 1.92 8.38 -13.01
N LYS A 78 0.88 7.55 -12.96
CA LYS A 78 -0.45 7.77 -13.53
C LYS A 78 -1.32 8.73 -12.70
N GLY A 79 -0.81 9.27 -11.58
CA GLY A 79 -1.50 10.26 -10.75
C GLY A 79 -2.36 9.69 -9.63
N TRP A 80 -2.25 8.39 -9.33
CA TRP A 80 -2.92 7.76 -8.20
C TRP A 80 -2.29 8.14 -6.85
N GLY A 81 -2.99 7.80 -5.78
CA GLY A 81 -2.59 8.01 -4.40
C GLY A 81 -3.43 9.09 -3.71
N VAL A 82 -3.42 9.06 -2.38
CA VAL A 82 -4.14 10.01 -1.53
C VAL A 82 -3.19 10.76 -0.62
N TYR A 83 -3.64 11.93 -0.17
CA TYR A 83 -2.99 12.72 0.88
C TYR A 83 -3.99 13.07 1.97
N ALA A 84 -4.41 12.04 2.71
CA ALA A 84 -5.30 12.20 3.85
C ALA A 84 -4.86 11.25 4.97
N LYS A 85 -4.88 11.74 6.22
CA LYS A 85 -4.46 10.93 7.38
C LYS A 85 -5.34 9.71 7.58
N ASN A 86 -6.62 9.81 7.22
CA ASN A 86 -7.65 8.79 7.42
C ASN A 86 -8.06 8.06 6.13
N LYS A 87 -7.35 8.26 5.01
CA LYS A 87 -7.60 7.49 3.78
C LYS A 87 -6.33 6.84 3.29
N ARG A 88 -6.45 5.65 2.69
CA ARG A 88 -5.35 4.94 2.04
C ARG A 88 -5.80 4.41 0.70
N ASN A 89 -4.90 4.41 -0.28
CA ASN A 89 -4.99 3.52 -1.41
C ASN A 89 -4.06 2.34 -1.15
N VAL A 90 -4.62 1.14 -1.05
CA VAL A 90 -3.87 -0.08 -0.73
C VAL A 90 -3.79 -0.93 -1.98
N VAL A 91 -2.57 -1.28 -2.37
CA VAL A 91 -2.28 -2.13 -3.50
C VAL A 91 -1.93 -3.52 -2.98
N ILE A 92 -2.57 -4.51 -3.56
CA ILE A 92 -2.29 -5.93 -3.29
C ILE A 92 -2.27 -6.69 -4.61
N VAL A 93 -1.27 -7.57 -4.78
CA VAL A 93 -1.14 -8.41 -5.96
C VAL A 93 -1.33 -9.85 -5.53
N LYS A 94 -2.16 -10.58 -6.28
CA LYS A 94 -2.47 -11.99 -6.02
C LYS A 94 -2.25 -12.82 -7.28
N LYS A 95 -1.93 -14.10 -7.08
CA LYS A 95 -1.94 -15.11 -8.14
C LYS A 95 -3.35 -15.66 -8.32
N ILE A 96 -3.87 -15.63 -9.53
CA ILE A 96 -5.15 -16.26 -9.87
C ILE A 96 -4.92 -17.70 -10.31
N SER A 97 -5.66 -18.63 -9.71
CA SER A 97 -5.64 -20.03 -10.14
C SER A 97 -6.66 -20.28 -11.25
N PRO A 98 -6.47 -21.29 -12.12
CA PRO A 98 -7.42 -21.58 -13.22
C PRO A 98 -8.86 -21.91 -12.78
N LYS A 99 -9.06 -22.23 -11.50
CA LYS A 99 -10.37 -22.59 -10.92
C LYS A 99 -11.00 -21.47 -10.10
N GLN A 100 -10.35 -20.33 -10.00
CA GLN A 100 -10.79 -19.19 -9.21
C GLN A 100 -11.14 -18.04 -10.14
N THR A 101 -12.22 -17.32 -9.83
CA THR A 101 -12.56 -16.08 -10.55
C THR A 101 -11.80 -14.88 -9.99
N GLU A 102 -11.72 -13.80 -10.75
CA GLU A 102 -11.11 -12.56 -10.24
C GLU A 102 -11.94 -11.93 -9.12
N ASP A 103 -13.26 -12.13 -9.12
CA ASP A 103 -14.17 -11.65 -8.06
C ASP A 103 -13.93 -12.40 -6.75
N GLU A 104 -13.86 -13.73 -6.78
CA GLU A 104 -13.50 -14.56 -5.62
C GLU A 104 -12.11 -14.24 -5.08
N LEU A 105 -11.20 -13.77 -5.94
CA LEU A 105 -9.87 -13.35 -5.53
C LEU A 105 -9.88 -11.93 -4.93
N SER A 106 -10.72 -11.05 -5.48
CA SER A 106 -10.90 -9.69 -4.97
C SER A 106 -11.52 -9.69 -3.58
N GLU A 107 -12.59 -10.47 -3.35
CA GLU A 107 -13.24 -10.60 -2.03
C GLU A 107 -12.23 -11.01 -0.95
N LYS A 108 -11.39 -12.02 -1.23
CA LYS A 108 -10.34 -12.45 -0.30
C LYS A 108 -9.26 -11.40 -0.09
N ALA A 109 -8.94 -10.64 -1.14
CA ALA A 109 -7.96 -9.56 -1.05
C ALA A 109 -8.51 -8.38 -0.25
N GLU A 110 -9.81 -8.10 -0.38
CA GLU A 110 -10.54 -7.11 0.41
C GLU A 110 -10.56 -7.48 1.88
N ASP A 111 -10.89 -8.74 2.22
CA ASP A 111 -10.85 -9.26 3.59
C ASP A 111 -9.45 -9.09 4.20
N GLU A 112 -8.38 -9.44 3.47
CA GLU A 112 -7.01 -9.28 3.95
C GLU A 112 -6.63 -7.82 4.21
N VAL A 113 -7.06 -6.90 3.33
CA VAL A 113 -6.85 -5.46 3.52
C VAL A 113 -7.64 -4.96 4.72
N HIS A 114 -8.90 -5.35 4.83
CA HIS A 114 -9.79 -4.96 5.91
C HIS A 114 -9.25 -5.42 7.27
N ASP A 115 -8.91 -6.70 7.40
CA ASP A 115 -8.35 -7.30 8.62
C ASP A 115 -7.05 -6.62 9.03
N PHE A 116 -6.15 -6.35 8.08
CA PHE A 116 -4.90 -5.64 8.35
C PHE A 116 -5.16 -4.28 9.00
N TYR A 117 -6.10 -3.51 8.47
CA TYR A 117 -6.39 -2.16 8.95
C TYR A 117 -7.23 -2.15 10.22
N ILE A 118 -8.12 -3.13 10.45
CA ILE A 118 -8.79 -3.32 11.74
C ILE A 118 -7.77 -3.62 12.84
N ASP A 119 -6.87 -4.56 12.60
CA ASP A 119 -5.83 -4.92 13.57
C ASP A 119 -4.94 -3.71 13.89
N LEU A 120 -4.61 -2.90 12.87
CA LEU A 120 -3.78 -1.71 13.03
C LEU A 120 -4.50 -0.58 13.77
N TYR A 121 -5.83 -0.47 13.63
CA TYR A 121 -6.65 0.58 14.24
C TYR A 121 -7.86 0.01 15.01
N PRO A 122 -7.64 -0.72 16.11
CA PRO A 122 -8.67 -1.54 16.76
C PRO A 122 -9.84 -0.76 17.37
N ASN A 123 -9.71 0.57 17.50
CA ASN A 123 -10.75 1.45 18.06
C ASN A 123 -11.38 2.38 17.00
N GLN A 124 -11.18 2.08 15.71
CA GLN A 124 -11.65 2.89 14.59
C GLN A 124 -12.53 2.04 13.67
N VAL A 125 -13.41 2.72 12.94
CA VAL A 125 -14.22 2.08 11.90
C VAL A 125 -13.37 2.04 10.64
N VAL A 126 -13.20 0.85 10.08
CA VAL A 126 -12.45 0.65 8.83
C VAL A 126 -13.44 0.25 7.75
N GLU A 127 -13.51 1.03 6.69
CA GLU A 127 -14.25 0.69 5.48
C GLU A 127 -13.25 0.42 4.37
N THR A 128 -13.43 -0.68 3.65
CA THR A 128 -12.64 -1.06 2.48
C THR A 128 -13.57 -1.15 1.28
N MET A 129 -13.08 -0.74 0.11
CA MET A 129 -13.82 -0.81 -1.14
C MET A 129 -12.86 -0.98 -2.31
N GLU A 130 -13.11 -1.94 -3.19
CA GLU A 130 -12.34 -2.06 -4.43
C GLU A 130 -12.51 -0.81 -5.28
N ARG A 131 -11.38 -0.22 -5.68
CA ARG A 131 -11.32 0.97 -6.54
C ARG A 131 -10.90 0.62 -7.95
N ASN A 132 -10.00 -0.33 -8.12
CA ASN A 132 -9.48 -0.74 -9.41
C ASN A 132 -8.95 -2.16 -9.37
N ARG A 133 -9.01 -2.83 -10.51
CA ARG A 133 -8.31 -4.09 -10.77
C ARG A 133 -7.61 -4.05 -12.12
N GLU A 134 -6.46 -4.69 -12.20
CA GLU A 134 -5.68 -4.81 -13.44
C GLU A 134 -5.00 -6.17 -13.48
N ARG A 135 -5.15 -6.88 -14.59
CA ARG A 135 -4.39 -8.11 -14.84
C ARG A 135 -2.97 -7.73 -15.22
N LEU A 136 -2.00 -8.27 -14.49
CA LEU A 136 -0.58 -8.12 -14.76
C LEU A 136 -0.07 -9.31 -15.59
N ASP A 137 1.25 -9.38 -15.79
CA ASP A 137 1.86 -10.48 -16.53
C ASP A 137 1.54 -11.86 -15.94
N GLY A 138 1.18 -12.81 -16.82
CA GLY A 138 0.95 -14.20 -16.45
C GLY A 138 -0.34 -14.42 -15.65
N ASP A 139 -0.19 -15.03 -14.48
CA ASP A 139 -1.28 -15.41 -13.57
C ASP A 139 -1.48 -14.39 -12.44
N LEU A 140 -1.06 -13.14 -12.63
CA LEU A 140 -1.10 -12.11 -11.60
C LEU A 140 -2.24 -11.11 -11.83
N VAL A 141 -2.91 -10.74 -10.75
CA VAL A 141 -3.94 -9.69 -10.73
C VAL A 141 -3.61 -8.73 -9.61
N ALA A 142 -3.59 -7.44 -9.94
CA ALA A 142 -3.43 -6.36 -8.98
C ALA A 142 -4.77 -5.73 -8.65
N PHE A 143 -5.02 -5.52 -7.36
CA PHE A 143 -6.19 -4.83 -6.85
C PHE A 143 -5.75 -3.56 -6.12
N VAL A 144 -6.55 -2.52 -6.23
CA VAL A 144 -6.39 -1.27 -5.49
C VAL A 144 -7.66 -1.06 -4.67
N PHE A 145 -7.51 -0.92 -3.37
CA PHE A 145 -8.60 -0.68 -2.44
C PHE A 145 -8.52 0.74 -1.88
N ASP A 146 -9.67 1.42 -1.82
CA ASP A 146 -9.86 2.59 -0.96
C ASP A 146 -10.10 2.09 0.46
N VAL A 147 -9.29 2.54 1.41
CA VAL A 147 -9.50 2.30 2.85
C VAL A 147 -9.80 3.62 3.53
N ASN A 148 -10.96 3.73 4.17
CA ASN A 148 -11.35 4.87 5.00
C ASN A 148 -11.30 4.47 6.48
N ILE A 149 -10.68 5.31 7.30
CA ILE A 149 -10.47 5.07 8.73
C ILE A 149 -11.25 6.15 9.50
N GLY A 150 -12.43 5.81 9.98
CA GLY A 150 -13.31 6.69 10.74
C GLY A 150 -13.14 6.56 12.25
N PHE A 151 -13.67 7.53 12.99
CA PHE A 151 -13.92 7.32 14.42
C PHE A 151 -15.28 6.67 14.58
N ASN A 152 -15.39 5.76 15.55
CA ASN A 152 -16.69 5.30 16.01
C ASN A 152 -17.32 6.48 16.78
N THR A 153 -18.17 7.27 16.13
CA THR A 153 -19.01 8.22 16.85
C THR A 153 -20.12 7.43 17.56
N PRO A 154 -20.23 7.54 18.90
CA PRO A 154 -21.30 6.87 19.65
C PRO A 154 -22.69 7.39 19.27
#